data_AF-A0A2S7EPA3-F1
#
_entry.id   AF-A0A2S7EPA3-F1
#
_cell.length_a   1.000
_cell.length_b   1.000
_cell.length_c   1.000
_cell.angle_alpha   90.00
_cell.angle_beta   90.00
_cell.angle_gamma   90.00
#
_symmetry.space_group_name_H-M   'P 1'
#
loop_
_entity.id
_entity.type
_entity.pdbx_description
1 polymer ?
#
loop_
_entity_poly.entity_id
_entity_poly.type
_entity_poly.pdbx_seq_one_letter_code
_entity_poly.pdbx_strand_id
1 'polypeptide(L)'
;MTMTMTKTNYDTLPRLAVGQCPVCGSAGSLVHFHDETFPVVVGELSDIVANLAGDRCQVCEEVFLNDESDRRFASAGDALVMKERRAEGAILKAVRKRLGLTQGEVGLLVGGGHNGVSRYESGKADPGSAAFNLLHLLDKNPLLAGELPGVVVTKVNPHKHRHAATAQAKGFKPSKVIHVGNQQVIINVSATDGLCTLTRAGKRHVAGEKQVDVGRLVAAKAAAERPVARGKRLAGRATAKSAVANKKSR
;
A
#
# COMPACT_ATOMS: atom_id res chain seq x y z
N MET A 1 27.82 16.58 -31.87
CA MET A 1 28.50 16.35 -30.58
C MET A 1 27.89 15.13 -29.92
N THR A 2 28.52 13.96 -30.08
CA THR A 2 28.10 12.72 -29.43
C THR A 2 28.65 12.68 -28.02
N MET A 3 27.80 12.80 -27.00
CA MET A 3 28.21 12.62 -25.60
C MET A 3 28.52 11.15 -25.34
N THR A 4 29.79 10.81 -25.16
CA THR A 4 30.21 9.49 -24.68
C THR A 4 29.92 9.40 -23.19
N MET A 5 28.90 8.63 -22.83
CA MET A 5 28.61 8.23 -21.45
C MET A 5 29.78 7.39 -20.94
N THR A 6 30.64 7.95 -20.08
CA THR A 6 31.64 7.20 -19.33
C THR A 6 30.93 6.28 -18.36
N LYS A 7 30.98 4.96 -18.61
CA LYS A 7 30.50 3.97 -17.64
C LYS A 7 31.33 4.10 -16.37
N THR A 8 30.71 4.43 -15.26
CA THR A 8 31.35 4.43 -13.94
C THR A 8 31.91 3.04 -13.66
N ASN A 9 33.22 2.95 -13.42
CA ASN A 9 33.86 1.71 -13.03
C ASN A 9 33.63 1.50 -11.52
N TYR A 10 32.75 0.57 -11.16
CA TYR A 10 32.43 0.26 -9.77
C TYR A 10 33.55 -0.53 -9.05
N ASP A 11 34.57 -1.02 -9.78
CA ASP A 11 35.69 -1.78 -9.20
C ASP A 11 36.66 -0.92 -8.39
N THR A 12 36.67 0.40 -8.61
CA THR A 12 37.49 1.37 -7.85
C THR A 12 36.81 1.96 -6.62
N LEU A 13 35.58 1.55 -6.31
CA LEU A 13 34.91 2.02 -5.10
C LEU A 13 35.56 1.40 -3.86
N PRO A 14 35.81 2.19 -2.79
CA PRO A 14 36.34 1.66 -1.54
C PRO A 14 35.40 0.57 -1.02
N ARG A 15 35.94 -0.65 -0.85
CA ARG A 15 35.22 -1.77 -0.24
C ARG A 15 35.58 -1.83 1.23
N LEU A 16 34.60 -2.16 2.07
CA LEU A 16 34.84 -2.43 3.47
C LEU A 16 35.79 -3.61 3.61
N ALA A 17 36.78 -3.48 4.49
CA ALA A 17 37.65 -4.60 4.84
C ALA A 17 36.86 -5.69 5.58
N VAL A 18 37.33 -6.93 5.51
CA VAL A 18 36.70 -8.05 6.23
C VAL A 18 36.72 -7.75 7.73
N GLY A 19 35.56 -7.87 8.39
CA GLY A 19 35.40 -7.56 9.81
C GLY A 19 35.40 -6.06 10.15
N GLN A 20 35.40 -5.17 9.16
CA GLN A 20 35.23 -3.74 9.36
C GLN A 20 33.75 -3.39 9.57
N CYS A 21 33.46 -2.65 10.64
CA CYS A 21 32.11 -2.14 10.87
C CYS A 21 31.71 -1.13 9.78
N PRO A 22 30.57 -1.31 9.07
CA PRO A 22 30.12 -0.39 8.03
C PRO A 22 29.65 0.97 8.56
N VAL A 23 29.33 1.08 9.85
CA VAL A 23 28.79 2.30 10.46
C VAL A 23 29.90 3.22 10.99
N CYS A 24 30.80 2.70 11.84
CA CYS A 24 31.88 3.51 12.42
C CYS A 24 33.25 3.32 11.75
N GLY A 25 33.40 2.34 10.86
CA GLY A 25 34.65 2.07 10.15
C GLY A 25 35.73 1.32 10.93
N SER A 26 35.47 0.93 12.20
CA SER A 26 36.44 0.18 13.02
C SER A 26 36.72 -1.21 12.46
N ALA A 27 38.00 -1.51 12.20
CA ALA A 27 38.44 -2.81 11.68
C ALA A 27 38.46 -3.88 12.78
N GLY A 28 38.04 -5.11 12.44
CA GLY A 28 38.06 -6.26 13.35
C GLY A 28 37.18 -6.12 14.59
N SER A 29 36.17 -5.25 14.54
CA SER A 29 35.35 -4.86 15.70
C SER A 29 34.02 -5.62 15.80
N LEU A 30 33.67 -6.39 14.77
CA LEU A 30 32.44 -7.18 14.70
C LEU A 30 32.61 -8.50 15.47
N VAL A 31 31.77 -8.70 16.48
CA VAL A 31 31.74 -9.92 17.29
C VAL A 31 30.40 -10.60 17.12
N HIS A 32 30.44 -11.90 16.84
CA HIS A 32 29.23 -12.71 16.66
C HIS A 32 28.50 -12.95 17.98
N PHE A 33 27.17 -12.83 17.96
CA PHE A 33 26.29 -13.16 19.08
C PHE A 33 25.21 -14.16 18.66
N HIS A 34 24.63 -14.83 19.65
CA HIS A 34 23.55 -15.79 19.52
C HIS A 34 22.63 -15.72 20.74
N ASP A 35 21.41 -16.26 20.60
CA ASP A 35 20.40 -16.36 21.65
C ASP A 35 20.06 -15.03 22.37
N GLU A 36 20.30 -13.91 21.70
CA GLU A 36 19.91 -12.60 22.20
C GLU A 36 18.43 -12.31 21.89
N THR A 37 17.89 -11.35 22.63
CA THR A 37 16.48 -10.99 22.56
C THR A 37 16.35 -9.48 22.41
N PHE A 38 15.65 -9.03 21.36
CA PHE A 38 15.47 -7.61 21.09
C PHE A 38 13.98 -7.23 21.07
N PRO A 39 13.62 -6.04 21.59
CA PRO A 39 12.28 -5.52 21.44
C PRO A 39 12.08 -4.98 20.02
N VAL A 40 10.91 -5.25 19.45
CA VAL A 40 10.40 -4.53 18.27
C VAL A 40 9.27 -3.63 18.73
N VAL A 41 9.29 -2.36 18.29
CA VAL A 41 8.33 -1.34 18.74
C VAL A 41 7.76 -0.63 17.51
N VAL A 42 6.43 -0.52 17.47
CA VAL A 42 5.68 0.19 16.44
C VAL A 42 4.58 1.00 17.13
N GLY A 43 4.74 2.32 17.16
CA GLY A 43 3.85 3.20 17.93
C GLY A 43 3.86 2.84 19.42
N GLU A 44 2.70 2.54 19.98
CA GLU A 44 2.54 2.06 21.36
C GLU A 44 2.59 0.53 21.48
N LEU A 45 2.67 -0.19 20.36
CA LEU A 45 2.76 -1.64 20.35
C LEU A 45 4.22 -2.09 20.44
N SER A 46 4.46 -3.12 21.24
CA SER A 46 5.76 -3.78 21.30
C SER A 46 5.61 -5.29 21.34
N ASP A 47 6.66 -5.97 20.89
CA ASP A 47 6.84 -7.40 21.02
C ASP A 47 8.32 -7.71 21.29
N ILE A 48 8.60 -8.91 21.79
CA ILE A 48 9.94 -9.36 22.13
C ILE A 48 10.32 -10.51 21.19
N VAL A 49 11.38 -10.31 20.41
CA VAL A 49 11.86 -11.32 19.47
C VAL A 49 13.10 -12.00 20.06
N ALA A 50 12.94 -13.27 20.42
CA ALA A 50 13.99 -14.09 21.03
C ALA A 50 14.81 -14.87 19.99
N ASN A 51 15.90 -15.48 20.45
CA ASN A 51 16.79 -16.36 19.70
C ASN A 51 17.42 -15.68 18.48
N LEU A 52 17.81 -14.42 18.62
CA LEU A 52 18.44 -13.65 17.54
C LEU A 52 19.96 -13.88 17.55
N ALA A 53 20.52 -13.88 16.35
CA ALA A 53 21.95 -14.04 16.10
C ALA A 53 22.40 -13.08 14.99
N GLY A 54 23.66 -12.70 15.05
CA GLY A 54 24.23 -11.69 14.17
C GLY A 54 25.59 -11.22 14.67
N ASP A 55 26.03 -10.07 14.18
CA ASP A 55 27.28 -9.45 14.60
C ASP A 55 27.01 -8.13 15.29
N ARG A 56 27.74 -7.84 16.36
CA ARG A 56 27.69 -6.59 17.11
C ARG A 56 29.04 -5.90 17.07
N CYS A 57 29.07 -4.62 16.72
CA CYS A 57 30.28 -3.82 16.81
C CYS A 57 30.61 -3.52 18.27
N GLN A 58 31.81 -3.88 18.74
CA GLN A 58 32.25 -3.59 20.12
C GLN A 58 32.64 -2.12 20.34
N VAL A 59 32.63 -1.29 19.29
CA VAL A 59 33.00 0.13 19.36
C VAL A 59 31.78 1.04 19.35
N CYS A 60 30.85 0.83 18.42
CA CYS A 60 29.65 1.67 18.27
C CYS A 60 28.35 0.93 18.60
N GLU A 61 28.43 -0.32 19.06
CA GLU A 61 27.29 -1.16 19.50
C GLU A 61 26.26 -1.52 18.43
N GLU A 62 26.48 -1.12 17.17
CA GLU A 62 25.60 -1.43 16.05
C GLU A 62 25.43 -2.95 15.86
N VAL A 63 24.18 -3.35 15.60
CA VAL A 63 23.77 -4.74 15.44
C VAL A 63 23.46 -5.05 13.97
N PHE A 64 24.07 -6.10 13.46
CA PHE A 64 23.81 -6.64 12.13
C PHE A 64 23.23 -8.06 12.31
N LEU A 65 21.92 -8.19 12.17
CA LEU A 65 21.25 -9.49 12.24
C LEU A 65 21.66 -10.36 11.04
N ASN A 66 21.79 -11.67 11.26
CA ASN A 66 21.89 -12.62 10.16
C ASN A 66 20.54 -12.79 9.44
N ASP A 67 20.54 -13.34 8.23
CA ASP A 67 19.35 -13.46 7.38
C ASP A 67 18.12 -14.08 8.09
N GLU A 68 18.32 -15.10 8.94
CA GLU A 68 17.22 -15.77 9.64
C GLU A 68 16.66 -14.91 10.78
N SER A 69 17.53 -14.26 11.54
CA SER A 69 17.16 -13.37 12.65
C SER A 69 16.53 -12.09 12.13
N ASP A 70 17.06 -11.54 11.03
CA ASP A 70 16.53 -10.36 10.34
C ASP A 70 15.11 -10.61 9.85
N ARG A 71 14.85 -11.74 9.17
CA ARG A 71 13.49 -12.12 8.73
C ARG A 71 12.52 -12.26 9.88
N ARG A 72 12.93 -12.86 11.00
CA ARG A 72 12.08 -13.01 12.19
C ARG A 72 11.77 -11.65 12.81
N PHE A 73 12.77 -10.80 12.97
CA PHE A 73 12.62 -9.46 13.51
C PHE A 73 11.72 -8.59 12.62
N ALA A 74 11.97 -8.58 11.31
CA ALA A 74 11.15 -7.88 10.33
C ALA A 74 9.70 -8.39 10.31
N SER A 75 9.49 -9.72 10.35
CA SER A 75 8.14 -10.29 10.39
C SER A 75 7.38 -9.91 11.67
N ALA A 76 8.06 -9.80 12.81
CA ALA A 76 7.45 -9.35 14.05
C ALA A 76 7.04 -7.87 13.95
N GLY A 77 7.91 -7.01 13.39
CA GLY A 77 7.59 -5.61 13.11
C GLY A 77 6.39 -5.46 12.16
N ASP A 78 6.38 -6.19 11.04
CA ASP A 78 5.27 -6.20 10.09
C ASP A 78 3.95 -6.63 10.74
N ALA A 79 3.99 -7.62 11.64
CA ALA A 79 2.81 -8.04 12.38
C ALA A 79 2.26 -6.92 13.28
N LEU A 80 3.13 -6.15 13.95
CA LEU A 80 2.73 -5.00 14.76
C LEU A 80 2.15 -3.87 13.91
N VAL A 81 2.79 -3.51 12.79
CA VAL A 81 2.26 -2.51 11.84
C VAL A 81 0.86 -2.91 11.36
N MET A 82 0.67 -4.17 10.99
CA MET A 82 -0.63 -4.65 10.52
C MET A 82 -1.68 -4.68 11.64
N LYS A 83 -1.27 -4.92 12.89
CA LYS A 83 -2.15 -4.87 14.07
C LYS A 83 -2.61 -3.44 14.34
N GLU A 84 -1.70 -2.47 14.35
CA GLU A 84 -1.99 -1.04 14.52
C GLU A 84 -2.96 -0.56 13.44
N ARG A 85 -2.64 -0.79 12.16
CA ARG A 85 -3.49 -0.38 11.03
C ARG A 85 -4.89 -0.97 11.07
N ARG A 86 -5.05 -2.22 11.54
CA ARG A 86 -6.37 -2.84 11.71
C ARG A 86 -7.16 -2.16 12.83
N ALA A 87 -6.50 -1.78 13.92
CA ALA A 87 -7.13 -1.05 15.02
C ALA A 87 -7.60 0.33 14.55
N GLU A 88 -6.73 1.08 13.87
CA GLU A 88 -7.08 2.37 13.27
C GLU A 88 -8.23 2.25 12.24
N GLY A 89 -8.16 1.24 11.37
CA GLY A 89 -9.22 0.94 10.40
C GLY A 89 -10.57 0.65 11.06
N ALA A 90 -10.57 -0.05 12.20
CA ALA A 90 -11.78 -0.30 12.97
C ALA A 90 -12.35 0.99 13.58
N ILE A 91 -11.49 1.89 14.09
CA ILE A 91 -11.88 3.21 14.59
C ILE A 91 -12.50 4.03 13.45
N LEU A 92 -11.84 4.08 12.29
CA LEU A 92 -12.31 4.80 11.10
C LEU A 92 -13.70 4.33 10.66
N LYS A 93 -13.91 3.01 10.63
CA LYS A 93 -15.20 2.39 10.30
C LYS A 93 -16.27 2.76 11.31
N ALA A 94 -15.93 2.81 12.59
CA ALA A 94 -16.86 3.18 13.66
C ALA A 94 -17.26 4.66 13.55
N VAL A 95 -16.28 5.56 13.40
CA VAL A 95 -16.49 7.00 13.18
C VAL A 95 -17.40 7.22 11.98
N ARG A 96 -17.07 6.64 10.83
CA ARG A 96 -17.89 6.77 9.62
C ARG A 96 -19.35 6.37 9.86
N LYS A 97 -19.57 5.24 10.54
CA LYS A 97 -20.92 4.75 10.85
C LYS A 97 -21.67 5.66 11.83
N ARG A 98 -20.98 6.32 12.77
CA ARG A 98 -21.55 7.33 13.67
C ARG A 98 -21.94 8.59 12.92
N LEU A 99 -21.11 9.04 11.98
CA LEU A 99 -21.39 10.16 11.08
C LEU A 99 -22.46 9.86 10.03
N GLY A 100 -22.91 8.61 9.93
CA GLY A 100 -23.96 8.22 8.98
C GLY A 100 -23.50 8.16 7.52
N LEU A 101 -22.18 8.18 7.28
CA LEU A 101 -21.60 8.26 5.94
C LEU A 101 -21.32 6.89 5.33
N THR A 102 -21.40 6.82 4.02
CA THR A 102 -20.94 5.68 3.20
C THR A 102 -19.43 5.76 2.97
N GLN A 103 -18.83 4.63 2.56
CA GLN A 103 -17.41 4.62 2.19
C GLN A 103 -17.11 5.55 1.01
N GLY A 104 -18.06 5.69 0.08
CA GLY A 104 -17.95 6.61 -1.07
C GLY A 104 -17.91 8.06 -0.62
N GLU A 105 -18.82 8.47 0.27
CA GLU A 105 -18.86 9.84 0.81
C GLU A 105 -17.60 10.18 1.60
N VAL A 106 -17.12 9.27 2.45
CA VAL A 106 -15.83 9.47 3.13
C VAL A 106 -14.68 9.58 2.13
N GLY A 107 -14.68 8.75 1.07
CA GLY A 107 -13.66 8.81 0.02
C GLY A 107 -13.67 10.12 -0.77
N LEU A 108 -14.81 10.83 -0.84
CA LEU A 108 -14.86 12.18 -1.38
C LEU A 108 -14.17 13.17 -0.41
N LEU A 109 -14.42 13.05 0.89
CA LEU A 109 -13.88 13.95 1.93
C LEU A 109 -12.37 13.81 2.13
N VAL A 110 -11.88 12.58 2.24
CA VAL A 110 -10.47 12.31 2.59
C VAL A 110 -9.61 11.91 1.40
N GLY A 111 -10.22 11.64 0.25
CA GLY A 111 -9.54 11.07 -0.92
C GLY A 111 -9.31 9.56 -0.82
N GLY A 112 -8.35 9.05 -1.61
CA GLY A 112 -8.04 7.61 -1.70
C GLY A 112 -8.76 6.85 -2.82
N GLY A 113 -9.57 7.54 -3.62
CA GLY A 113 -10.29 6.95 -4.76
C GLY A 113 -11.34 5.91 -4.35
N HIS A 114 -11.93 5.22 -5.34
CA HIS A 114 -13.07 4.32 -5.13
C HIS A 114 -12.84 3.21 -4.09
N ASN A 115 -11.59 2.77 -3.90
CA ASN A 115 -11.20 1.67 -3.03
C ASN A 115 -10.28 2.10 -1.87
N GLY A 116 -10.15 3.40 -1.59
CA GLY A 116 -9.29 3.88 -0.50
C GLY A 116 -9.85 3.49 0.86
N VAL A 117 -11.07 3.96 1.15
CA VAL A 117 -11.71 3.79 2.46
C VAL A 117 -11.90 2.32 2.83
N SER A 118 -12.22 1.44 1.88
CA SER A 118 -12.34 0.00 2.17
C SER A 118 -11.00 -0.64 2.56
N ARG A 119 -9.88 -0.17 2.00
CA ARG A 119 -8.54 -0.61 2.40
C ARG A 119 -8.12 -0.03 3.74
N TYR A 120 -8.45 1.23 4.01
CA TYR A 120 -8.21 1.86 5.31
C TYR A 120 -8.94 1.10 6.41
N GLU A 121 -10.25 0.86 6.24
CA GLU A 121 -11.07 0.13 7.21
C GLU A 121 -10.64 -1.33 7.44
N SER A 122 -9.91 -1.93 6.50
CA SER A 122 -9.38 -3.29 6.63
C SER A 122 -7.91 -3.34 7.08
N GLY A 123 -7.28 -2.18 7.30
CA GLY A 123 -5.86 -2.06 7.64
C GLY A 123 -4.90 -2.44 6.49
N LYS A 124 -5.41 -2.57 5.25
CA LYS A 124 -4.60 -2.89 4.06
C LYS A 124 -3.88 -1.66 3.49
N ALA A 125 -4.30 -0.47 3.89
CA ALA A 125 -3.65 0.78 3.56
C ALA A 125 -3.79 1.73 4.74
N ASP A 126 -2.82 2.62 4.89
CA ASP A 126 -2.86 3.70 5.87
C ASP A 126 -3.65 4.88 5.28
N PRO A 127 -4.69 5.40 5.96
CA PRO A 127 -5.41 6.61 5.52
C PRO A 127 -4.54 7.88 5.56
N GLY A 128 -3.44 7.87 6.31
CA GLY A 128 -2.63 9.05 6.63
C GLY A 128 -3.24 9.89 7.74
N SER A 129 -2.39 10.62 8.46
CA SER A 129 -2.79 11.40 9.64
C SER A 129 -3.85 12.47 9.34
N ALA A 130 -3.80 13.12 8.18
CA ALA A 130 -4.78 14.14 7.81
C ALA A 130 -6.21 13.58 7.66
N ALA A 131 -6.36 12.44 6.98
CA ALA A 131 -7.65 11.78 6.80
C ALA A 131 -8.20 11.28 8.14
N PHE A 132 -7.34 10.68 8.97
CA PHE A 132 -7.71 10.19 10.28
C PHE A 132 -8.15 11.34 11.20
N ASN A 133 -7.37 12.41 11.27
CA ASN A 133 -7.66 13.58 12.11
C ASN A 133 -8.93 14.31 11.68
N LEU A 134 -9.17 14.47 10.38
CA LEU A 134 -10.39 15.09 9.87
C LEU A 134 -11.62 14.31 10.34
N LEU A 135 -11.63 12.99 10.15
CA LEU A 135 -12.76 12.17 10.56
C LEU A 135 -12.95 12.16 12.07
N HIS A 136 -11.87 12.15 12.84
CA HIS A 136 -11.95 12.24 14.30
C HIS A 136 -12.49 13.59 14.80
N LEU A 137 -12.13 14.69 14.12
CA LEU A 137 -12.66 16.02 14.40
C LEU A 137 -14.16 16.10 14.08
N LEU A 138 -14.58 15.56 12.93
CA LEU A 138 -15.99 15.50 12.55
C LEU A 138 -16.81 14.61 13.50
N ASP A 139 -16.23 13.50 13.99
CA ASP A 139 -16.89 12.63 14.97
C ASP A 139 -17.26 13.39 16.26
N LYS A 140 -16.38 14.30 16.70
CA LYS A 140 -16.62 15.13 17.90
C LYS A 140 -17.56 16.30 17.63
N ASN A 141 -17.46 16.91 16.44
CA ASN A 141 -18.32 18.03 16.06
C ASN A 141 -18.82 17.86 14.60
N PRO A 142 -19.93 17.12 14.41
CA PRO A 142 -20.43 16.83 13.06
C PRO A 142 -20.93 18.06 12.30
N LEU A 143 -21.19 19.18 13.00
CA LEU A 143 -21.62 20.43 12.35
C LEU A 143 -20.49 21.09 11.54
N LEU A 144 -19.22 20.85 11.91
CA LEU A 144 -18.06 21.35 11.16
C LEU A 144 -17.96 20.74 9.76
N ALA A 145 -18.68 19.65 9.49
CA ALA A 145 -18.75 19.09 8.16
C ALA A 145 -19.26 20.11 7.13
N GLY A 146 -20.11 21.07 7.54
CA GLY A 146 -20.62 22.13 6.66
C GLY A 146 -19.58 23.17 6.23
N GLU A 147 -18.41 23.23 6.89
CA GLU A 147 -17.29 24.10 6.48
C GLU A 147 -16.49 23.49 5.33
N LEU A 148 -16.69 22.19 5.05
CA LEU A 148 -16.03 21.51 3.94
C LEU A 148 -16.77 21.81 2.64
N PRO A 149 -16.05 22.11 1.55
CA PRO A 149 -16.68 22.32 0.26
C PRO A 149 -17.48 21.07 -0.14
N GLY A 150 -18.67 21.25 -0.73
CA GLY A 150 -19.52 20.17 -1.23
C GLY A 150 -20.14 19.27 -0.17
N VAL A 151 -20.12 19.69 1.09
CA VAL A 151 -20.83 19.04 2.18
C VAL A 151 -21.98 19.94 2.63
N VAL A 152 -23.18 19.37 2.69
CA VAL A 152 -24.39 20.04 3.17
C VAL A 152 -24.87 19.35 4.44
N VAL A 153 -24.88 20.10 5.55
CA VAL A 153 -25.45 19.64 6.82
C VAL A 153 -26.87 20.19 6.96
N THR A 154 -27.86 19.31 6.94
CA THR A 154 -29.28 19.68 7.07
C THR A 154 -29.78 19.37 8.47
N LYS A 155 -30.32 20.38 9.17
CA LYS A 155 -31.02 20.16 10.44
C LYS A 155 -32.40 19.54 10.18
N VAL A 156 -32.69 18.46 10.87
CA VAL A 156 -33.94 17.70 10.79
C VAL A 156 -34.89 18.25 11.85
N ASN A 157 -36.08 18.70 11.43
CA ASN A 157 -37.11 19.14 12.37
C ASN A 157 -38.01 17.94 12.72
N PRO A 158 -38.01 17.45 13.97
CA PRO A 158 -38.72 16.23 14.37
C PRO A 158 -40.25 16.32 14.12
N HIS A 159 -40.82 17.52 14.01
CA HIS A 159 -42.26 17.72 13.85
C HIS A 159 -42.76 17.72 12.39
N LYS A 160 -41.88 17.68 11.36
CA LYS A 160 -42.29 17.80 9.94
C LYS A 160 -42.26 16.50 9.12
N HIS A 161 -41.91 15.35 9.70
CA HIS A 161 -41.65 14.13 8.93
C HIS A 161 -42.85 13.22 8.62
N ARG A 162 -44.10 13.57 8.97
CA ARG A 162 -45.25 12.71 8.61
C ARG A 162 -45.59 12.69 7.10
N HIS A 163 -45.07 13.60 6.27
CA HIS A 163 -45.46 13.69 4.85
C HIS A 163 -44.32 13.79 3.83
N ALA A 164 -43.05 13.66 4.21
CA ALA A 164 -41.92 13.77 3.27
C ALA A 164 -41.52 12.42 2.61
N ALA A 165 -42.51 11.57 2.30
CA ALA A 165 -42.30 10.29 1.61
C ALA A 165 -42.24 10.42 0.07
N THR A 166 -42.19 11.64 -0.47
CA THR A 166 -42.35 11.88 -1.92
C THR A 166 -41.23 12.74 -2.50
N ALA A 167 -40.00 12.23 -2.45
CA ALA A 167 -38.91 12.72 -3.30
C ALA A 167 -37.85 11.61 -3.50
N GLN A 168 -38.27 10.46 -4.02
CA GLN A 168 -37.37 9.46 -4.59
C GLN A 168 -36.86 9.97 -5.95
N ALA A 169 -35.91 10.90 -5.94
CA ALA A 169 -35.15 11.28 -7.11
C ALA A 169 -33.84 10.50 -7.14
N LYS A 170 -33.77 9.49 -8.04
CA LYS A 170 -32.56 8.85 -8.59
C LYS A 170 -31.50 8.37 -7.57
N GLY A 171 -31.65 7.11 -7.12
CA GLY A 171 -30.52 6.23 -6.79
C GLY A 171 -29.68 6.52 -5.54
N PHE A 172 -29.98 7.56 -4.76
CA PHE A 172 -29.25 7.88 -3.53
C PHE A 172 -29.90 7.18 -2.32
N LYS A 173 -29.11 6.41 -1.55
CA LYS A 173 -29.60 5.83 -0.28
C LYS A 173 -29.86 6.98 0.70
N PRO A 174 -30.96 6.97 1.47
CA PRO A 174 -31.25 8.04 2.40
C PRO A 174 -30.14 8.15 3.45
N SER A 175 -29.56 9.34 3.56
CA SER A 175 -28.54 9.67 4.55
C SER A 175 -29.08 9.46 5.95
N LYS A 176 -28.27 8.86 6.82
CA LYS A 176 -28.67 8.51 8.18
C LYS A 176 -28.81 9.78 9.04
N VAL A 177 -29.91 9.90 9.77
CA VAL A 177 -30.07 10.96 10.79
C VAL A 177 -29.12 10.67 11.94
N ILE A 178 -28.30 11.67 12.30
CA ILE A 178 -27.39 11.64 13.43
C ILE A 178 -27.84 12.66 14.49
N HIS A 179 -27.61 12.33 15.76
CA HIS A 179 -27.95 13.21 16.89
C HIS A 179 -26.70 13.98 17.33
N VAL A 180 -26.81 15.30 17.44
CA VAL A 180 -25.76 16.21 17.92
C VAL A 180 -26.34 17.05 19.04
N GLY A 181 -26.14 16.60 20.28
CA GLY A 181 -26.85 17.14 21.45
C GLY A 181 -28.37 17.03 21.26
N ASN A 182 -29.07 18.16 21.30
CA ASN A 182 -30.52 18.22 21.10
C ASN A 182 -30.93 18.37 19.62
N GLN A 183 -29.98 18.43 18.69
CA GLN A 183 -30.25 18.58 17.26
C GLN A 183 -30.20 17.22 16.56
N GLN A 184 -31.10 17.02 15.62
CA GLN A 184 -31.01 15.93 14.64
C GLN A 184 -30.49 16.52 13.33
N VAL A 185 -29.47 15.93 12.74
CA VAL A 185 -28.88 16.41 11.49
C VAL A 185 -28.65 15.28 10.50
N ILE A 186 -28.57 15.64 9.23
CA ILE A 186 -28.18 14.76 8.12
C ILE A 186 -26.98 15.41 7.45
N ILE A 187 -25.92 14.63 7.21
CA ILE A 187 -24.75 15.06 6.43
C ILE A 187 -24.89 14.48 5.02
N ASN A 188 -24.89 15.34 4.02
CA ASN A 188 -24.88 14.95 2.61
C ASN A 188 -23.56 15.40 1.98
N VAL A 189 -22.88 14.49 1.29
CA VAL A 189 -21.62 14.80 0.58
C VAL A 189 -21.86 14.65 -0.92
N SER A 190 -21.61 15.73 -1.68
CA SER A 190 -21.72 15.74 -3.13
C SER A 190 -20.37 15.87 -3.81
N ALA A 191 -20.17 15.17 -4.92
CA ALA A 191 -18.96 15.27 -5.74
C ALA A 191 -18.92 16.52 -6.63
N THR A 192 -20.02 17.29 -6.72
CA THR A 192 -20.17 18.38 -7.69
C THR A 192 -19.58 19.71 -7.25
N ASP A 193 -19.37 19.92 -5.94
CA ASP A 193 -19.07 21.25 -5.40
C ASP A 193 -17.74 21.23 -4.65
N GLY A 194 -16.65 21.66 -5.30
CA GLY A 194 -15.41 22.10 -4.63
C GLY A 194 -14.59 21.06 -3.86
N LEU A 195 -15.07 19.83 -3.64
CA LEU A 195 -14.22 18.74 -3.16
C LEU A 195 -13.19 18.44 -4.23
N CYS A 196 -11.91 18.50 -3.86
CA CYS A 196 -10.78 18.14 -4.70
C CYS A 196 -10.78 16.62 -4.90
N THR A 197 -11.81 16.14 -5.58
CA THR A 197 -11.91 14.76 -5.98
C THR A 197 -10.93 14.63 -7.13
N LEU A 198 -9.92 13.78 -6.98
CA LEU A 198 -9.23 13.17 -8.10
C LEU A 198 -10.20 12.23 -8.84
N THR A 199 -11.42 12.70 -9.12
CA THR A 199 -12.30 12.05 -10.06
C THR A 199 -11.78 12.35 -11.46
N ARG A 200 -12.10 11.45 -12.36
CA ARG A 200 -11.72 11.43 -13.78
C ARG A 200 -11.90 12.76 -14.52
N ALA A 201 -12.69 13.70 -13.98
CA ALA A 201 -12.86 15.07 -14.49
C ALA A 201 -11.59 15.94 -14.42
N GLY A 202 -10.63 15.62 -13.53
CA GLY A 202 -9.28 16.19 -13.54
C GLY A 202 -8.40 15.70 -14.70
N LYS A 203 -8.84 14.68 -15.45
CA LYS A 203 -8.25 14.30 -16.76
C LYS A 203 -8.90 15.09 -17.90
N ARG A 204 -9.13 16.40 -17.74
CA ARG A 204 -9.26 17.23 -18.95
C ARG A 204 -7.88 17.33 -19.56
N HIS A 205 -7.70 16.50 -20.58
CA HIS A 205 -6.54 16.38 -21.43
C HIS A 205 -5.90 17.74 -21.71
N VAL A 206 -4.66 17.93 -21.24
CA VAL A 206 -3.76 18.87 -21.88
C VAL A 206 -3.39 18.24 -23.22
N ALA A 207 -3.90 18.79 -24.32
CA ALA A 207 -3.58 18.33 -25.66
C ALA A 207 -2.08 18.50 -25.89
N GLY A 208 -1.32 17.40 -25.87
CA GLY A 208 0.12 17.41 -26.18
C GLY A 208 0.99 16.46 -25.37
N GLU A 209 0.57 16.00 -24.18
CA GLU A 209 1.38 15.08 -23.38
C GLU A 209 1.16 13.62 -23.78
N LYS A 210 2.22 12.97 -24.29
CA LYS A 210 2.24 11.52 -24.50
C LYS A 210 2.24 10.83 -23.14
N GLN A 211 1.11 10.24 -22.77
CA GLN A 211 1.00 9.48 -21.54
C GLN A 211 1.67 8.10 -21.70
N VAL A 212 2.49 7.74 -20.71
CA VAL A 212 3.07 6.40 -20.60
C VAL A 212 1.97 5.42 -20.18
N ASP A 213 1.69 4.42 -21.02
CA ASP A 213 0.71 3.38 -20.73
C ASP A 213 1.26 2.41 -19.68
N VAL A 214 0.96 2.70 -18.42
CA VAL A 214 1.36 1.91 -17.25
C VAL A 214 0.81 0.48 -17.34
N GLY A 215 -0.37 0.28 -17.95
CA GLY A 215 -0.92 -1.06 -18.18
C GLY A 215 -0.06 -1.88 -19.14
N ARG A 216 0.45 -1.22 -20.20
CA ARG A 216 1.38 -1.82 -21.16
C ARG A 216 2.75 -2.10 -20.56
N LEU A 217 3.24 -1.24 -19.66
CA LEU A 217 4.49 -1.48 -18.90
C LEU A 217 4.35 -2.65 -17.92
N VAL A 218 3.24 -2.74 -17.19
CA VAL A 218 2.97 -3.84 -16.26
C VAL A 218 2.82 -5.16 -17.03
N ALA A 219 2.12 -5.15 -18.17
CA ALA A 219 1.99 -6.33 -19.03
C ALA A 219 3.34 -6.76 -19.64
N ALA A 220 4.19 -5.80 -20.05
CA ALA A 220 5.53 -6.08 -20.57
C ALA A 220 6.45 -6.69 -19.49
N LYS A 221 6.38 -6.18 -18.25
CA LYS A 221 7.11 -6.75 -17.11
C LYS A 221 6.65 -8.18 -16.80
N ALA A 222 5.33 -8.41 -16.74
CA ALA A 222 4.77 -9.74 -16.52
C ALA A 222 5.12 -10.73 -17.64
N ALA A 223 5.27 -10.27 -18.89
CA ALA A 223 5.71 -11.11 -20.01
C ALA A 223 7.21 -11.45 -19.93
N ALA A 224 8.04 -10.51 -19.46
CA ALA A 224 9.48 -10.71 -19.29
C ALA A 224 9.82 -11.68 -18.13
N GLU A 225 8.95 -11.77 -17.13
CA GLU A 225 9.12 -12.63 -15.95
C GLU A 225 8.57 -14.06 -16.15
N ARG A 226 8.01 -14.41 -17.33
CA ARG A 226 7.55 -15.79 -17.60
C ARG A 226 8.74 -16.74 -17.77
N PRO A 227 8.84 -17.84 -17.01
CA PRO A 227 9.93 -18.81 -17.17
C PRO A 227 9.85 -19.50 -18.53
N VAL A 228 10.97 -19.52 -19.25
CA VAL A 228 11.12 -20.18 -20.55
C VAL A 228 10.91 -21.69 -20.38
N ALA A 229 9.86 -22.23 -20.99
CA ALA A 229 9.61 -23.67 -21.01
C ALA A 229 10.76 -24.39 -21.73
N ARG A 230 11.44 -25.32 -21.03
CA ARG A 230 12.49 -26.19 -21.58
C ARG A 230 11.96 -26.95 -22.80
N GLY A 231 12.67 -26.83 -23.92
CA GLY A 231 12.31 -27.38 -25.22
C GLY A 231 12.15 -28.91 -25.24
N LYS A 232 11.17 -29.35 -26.02
CA LYS A 232 10.86 -30.76 -26.32
C LYS A 232 12.05 -31.44 -27.02
N ARG A 233 12.37 -32.66 -26.57
CA ARG A 233 13.25 -33.61 -27.29
C ARG A 233 12.73 -33.85 -28.71
N LEU A 234 13.61 -33.72 -29.70
CA LEU A 234 13.40 -34.16 -31.08
C LEU A 234 13.41 -35.69 -31.11
N ALA A 235 12.26 -36.31 -31.40
CA ALA A 235 12.18 -37.70 -31.80
C ALA A 235 12.45 -37.80 -33.31
N GLY A 236 13.61 -38.35 -33.68
CA GLY A 236 13.96 -38.66 -35.07
C GLY A 236 13.09 -39.80 -35.61
N ARG A 237 12.33 -39.51 -36.66
CA ARG A 237 11.45 -40.44 -37.36
C ARG A 237 12.28 -41.31 -38.30
N ALA A 238 12.33 -42.61 -38.04
CA ALA A 238 12.89 -43.60 -38.94
C ALA A 238 12.11 -43.62 -40.26
N THR A 239 12.83 -43.60 -41.38
CA THR A 239 12.30 -44.00 -42.69
C THR A 239 13.21 -45.08 -43.25
N ALA A 240 12.62 -46.25 -43.50
CA ALA A 240 13.21 -47.35 -44.23
C ALA A 240 12.77 -47.27 -45.70
N LYS A 241 13.74 -47.45 -46.62
CA LYS A 241 13.62 -48.01 -47.99
C LYS A 241 15.02 -47.94 -48.60
N SER A 242 15.77 -49.04 -48.60
CA SER A 242 15.86 -50.06 -49.67
C SER A 242 16.84 -49.66 -50.79
N ALA A 243 17.95 -50.39 -50.91
CA ALA A 243 18.39 -51.05 -52.16
C ALA A 243 19.81 -51.65 -52.02
N VAL A 244 19.82 -52.98 -52.01
CA VAL A 244 20.80 -53.94 -52.55
C VAL A 244 21.87 -53.36 -53.51
N ALA A 245 23.16 -53.67 -53.28
CA ALA A 245 24.05 -54.34 -54.27
C ALA A 245 25.51 -54.51 -53.78
N ASN A 246 25.83 -55.76 -53.47
CA ASN A 246 27.08 -56.50 -53.63
C ASN A 246 28.19 -55.92 -54.54
N LYS A 247 29.43 -55.79 -54.04
CA LYS A 247 30.65 -56.30 -54.73
C LYS A 247 31.94 -56.29 -53.88
N LYS A 248 32.40 -57.50 -53.58
CA LYS A 248 33.78 -58.06 -53.46
C LYS A 248 35.01 -57.19 -53.81
N SER A 249 36.13 -57.59 -53.17
CA SER A 249 37.57 -57.43 -53.49
C SER A 249 38.20 -56.11 -52.98
N ARG A 250 39.32 -56.10 -52.26
CA ARG A 250 40.50 -56.98 -52.19
C ARG A 250 41.04 -57.03 -50.76
#